data_AF-A0A662DWI3-F1
#
_entry.id   AF-A0A662DWI3-F1
#
_cell.length_a   1.000
_cell.length_b   1.000
_cell.length_c   1.000
_cell.angle_alpha   90.00
_cell.angle_beta   90.00
_cell.angle_gamma   90.00
#
_symmetry.space_group_name_H-M   'P 1'
#
loop_
_entity.id
_entity.type
_entity.pdbx_description
1 polymer ?
#
loop_
_entity_poly.entity_id
_entity_poly.type
_entity_poly.pdbx_seq_one_letter_code
_entity_poly.pdbx_strand_id
1 'polypeptide(L)'
;MTTNKRTGFDLDEVDRLLTTTKQVRKRLDLTTPVPYDEILDCIDLANHAPMGGNLERNKWMIIDDPDTKAAIAKRFAEVGRPYLAMNSEVRADDRSQRVIDSATFLVDHLAEVPALLISMRLDRPGLDQSQGAAAAYYGSVLP
;
A
#
# COMPACT_ATOMS: atom_id res chain seq x y z
N MET A 1 13.70 -24.99 13.26
CA MET A 1 12.46 -25.24 12.50
C MET A 1 11.34 -25.49 13.48
N THR A 2 10.68 -24.42 13.88
CA THR A 2 9.56 -24.46 14.81
C THR A 2 8.27 -24.66 14.01
N THR A 3 7.73 -25.87 13.95
CA THR A 3 6.51 -26.14 13.16
C THR A 3 5.23 -25.91 13.98
N ASN A 4 4.25 -25.20 13.42
CA ASN A 4 2.94 -25.03 14.03
C ASN A 4 2.16 -26.36 14.01
N LYS A 5 1.73 -26.85 15.18
CA LYS A 5 1.05 -28.16 15.30
C LYS A 5 -0.30 -28.25 14.59
N ARG A 6 -0.98 -27.13 14.36
CA ARG A 6 -2.33 -27.11 13.76
C ARG A 6 -2.29 -26.90 12.26
N THR A 7 -1.38 -26.06 11.77
CA THR A 7 -1.31 -25.70 10.35
C THR A 7 -0.16 -26.37 9.60
N GLY A 8 0.82 -26.94 10.31
CA GLY A 8 2.01 -27.53 9.71
C GLY A 8 3.03 -26.52 9.16
N PHE A 9 2.80 -25.22 9.36
CA PHE A 9 3.72 -24.19 8.87
C PHE A 9 5.04 -24.16 9.63
N ASP A 10 6.12 -23.90 8.92
CA ASP A 10 7.38 -23.51 9.54
C ASP A 10 7.29 -22.07 10.03
N LEU A 11 7.24 -21.88 11.35
CA LEU A 11 7.13 -20.57 11.96
C LEU A 11 8.41 -19.74 11.76
N ASP A 12 9.58 -20.38 11.67
CA ASP A 12 10.83 -19.65 11.48
C ASP A 12 10.83 -18.96 10.10
N GLU A 13 10.31 -19.64 9.07
CA GLU A 13 10.17 -19.09 7.72
C GLU A 13 9.02 -18.10 7.59
N VAL A 14 7.87 -18.38 8.23
CA VAL A 14 6.73 -17.45 8.24
C VAL A 14 7.08 -16.13 8.93
N ASP A 15 7.74 -16.19 10.09
CA ASP A 15 8.18 -14.99 10.80
C ASP A 15 9.22 -14.22 10.00
N ARG A 16 10.15 -14.91 9.33
CA ARG A 16 11.11 -14.27 8.42
C ARG A 16 10.41 -13.55 7.28
N LEU A 17 9.46 -14.21 6.60
CA LEU A 17 8.67 -13.61 5.52
C LEU A 17 7.95 -12.34 6.01
N LEU A 18 7.14 -12.46 7.08
CA LEU A 18 6.29 -11.38 7.57
C LEU A 18 7.08 -10.18 8.14
N THR A 19 8.28 -10.42 8.67
CA THR A 19 9.13 -9.33 9.23
C THR A 19 9.94 -8.57 8.18
N THR A 20 9.99 -9.06 6.94
CA THR A 20 10.66 -8.37 5.83
C THR A 20 9.77 -7.36 5.10
N THR A 21 8.45 -7.49 5.21
CA THR A 21 7.46 -6.60 4.57
C THR A 21 7.40 -5.24 5.27
N LYS A 22 8.18 -4.28 4.78
CA LYS A 22 8.19 -2.89 5.25
C LYS A 22 7.73 -1.95 4.14
N GLN A 23 7.32 -0.74 4.50
CA GLN A 23 7.14 0.33 3.51
C GLN A 23 8.50 0.63 2.87
N VAL A 24 8.64 0.34 1.58
CA VAL A 24 9.86 0.60 0.79
C VAL A 24 9.60 1.76 -0.16
N ARG A 25 10.48 2.77 -0.13
CA ARG A 25 10.41 3.95 -0.99
C ARG A 25 11.75 4.17 -1.69
N LYS A 26 12.78 4.58 -0.93
CA LYS A 26 14.15 4.80 -1.43
C LYS A 26 14.91 3.56 -1.93
N ARG A 27 14.49 2.35 -1.54
CA ARG A 27 15.13 1.09 -1.97
C ARG A 27 14.37 0.39 -3.09
N LEU A 28 13.37 1.04 -3.67
CA LEU A 28 12.69 0.50 -4.85
C LEU A 28 13.66 0.58 -6.03
N ASP A 29 13.75 -0.52 -6.77
CA ASP A 29 14.30 -0.47 -8.13
C ASP A 29 13.18 0.02 -9.05
N LEU A 30 13.32 1.23 -9.55
CA LEU A 30 12.34 1.89 -10.41
C LEU A 30 12.51 1.49 -11.89
N THR A 31 13.58 0.77 -12.22
CA THR A 31 13.97 0.48 -13.60
C THR A 31 13.61 -0.93 -14.03
N THR A 32 13.55 -1.87 -13.09
CA THR A 32 13.17 -3.26 -13.36
C THR A 32 11.66 -3.35 -13.60
N PRO A 33 11.20 -3.83 -14.79
CA PRO A 33 9.80 -4.10 -15.04
C PRO A 33 9.28 -5.18 -14.10
N VAL A 34 8.01 -5.07 -13.69
CA VAL A 34 7.31 -6.11 -12.94
C VAL A 34 6.41 -6.87 -13.91
N PRO A 35 6.58 -8.18 -14.10
CA PRO A 35 5.69 -8.98 -14.93
C PRO A 35 4.23 -8.88 -14.47
N TYR A 36 3.31 -8.80 -15.43
CA TYR A 36 1.88 -8.67 -15.12
C TYR A 36 1.35 -9.85 -14.30
N ASP A 37 1.78 -11.07 -14.62
CA ASP A 37 1.37 -12.29 -13.91
C ASP A 37 1.82 -12.27 -12.44
N GLU A 38 2.99 -11.71 -12.12
CA GLU A 38 3.43 -11.57 -10.72
C GLU A 38 2.53 -10.61 -9.93
N ILE A 39 2.01 -9.56 -10.58
CA ILE A 39 1.05 -8.65 -9.95
C ILE A 39 -0.28 -9.39 -9.70
N LEU A 40 -0.73 -10.21 -10.65
CA LEU A 40 -1.95 -11.00 -10.50
C LEU A 40 -1.83 -12.03 -9.37
N ASP A 41 -0.72 -12.76 -9.30
CA ASP A 41 -0.46 -13.71 -8.20
C ASP A 41 -0.49 -13.01 -6.83
N CYS A 42 0.07 -11.81 -6.75
CA CYS A 42 0.03 -10.99 -5.54
C CYS A 42 -1.40 -10.55 -5.18
N ILE A 43 -2.22 -10.19 -6.17
CA ILE A 43 -3.63 -9.82 -6.00
C ILE A 43 -4.44 -11.03 -5.51
N ASP A 44 -4.21 -12.21 -6.09
CA ASP A 44 -4.88 -13.44 -5.68
C ASP A 44 -4.58 -13.79 -4.22
N LEU A 45 -3.33 -13.66 -3.79
CA LEU A 45 -2.95 -13.79 -2.38
C LEU A 45 -3.64 -12.73 -1.50
N ALA A 46 -3.69 -11.47 -1.93
CA ALA A 46 -4.32 -10.39 -1.18
C ALA A 46 -5.83 -10.59 -0.98
N ASN A 47 -6.52 -11.25 -1.92
CA ASN A 47 -7.95 -11.55 -1.84
C ASN A 47 -8.31 -12.54 -0.72
N HIS A 48 -7.33 -13.19 -0.08
CA HIS A 48 -7.55 -14.00 1.12
C HIS A 48 -7.73 -13.17 2.41
N ALA A 49 -7.55 -11.84 2.34
CA ALA A 49 -7.83 -10.97 3.48
C ALA A 49 -9.31 -11.04 3.91
N PRO A 50 -9.62 -10.90 5.21
CA PRO A 50 -11.00 -10.95 5.69
C PRO A 50 -11.88 -9.87 5.04
N MET A 51 -13.12 -10.24 4.69
CA MET A 51 -14.08 -9.34 4.04
C MET A 51 -15.31 -9.12 4.92
N GLY A 52 -15.56 -7.85 5.29
CA GLY A 52 -16.74 -7.45 6.04
C GLY A 52 -18.04 -7.87 5.31
N GLY A 53 -18.89 -8.62 6.01
CA GLY A 53 -20.14 -9.13 5.45
C GLY A 53 -19.97 -10.15 4.31
N ASN A 54 -18.76 -10.68 4.08
CA ASN A 54 -18.43 -11.57 2.97
C ASN A 54 -18.81 -11.01 1.59
N LEU A 55 -18.65 -9.70 1.42
CA LEU A 55 -18.98 -8.99 0.18
C LEU A 55 -17.72 -8.78 -0.66
N GLU A 56 -17.59 -9.49 -1.78
CA GLU A 56 -16.48 -9.40 -2.76
C GLU A 56 -16.53 -8.10 -3.60
N ARG A 57 -16.43 -6.96 -2.92
CA ARG A 57 -16.58 -5.62 -3.54
C ARG A 57 -15.26 -4.96 -3.90
N ASN A 58 -14.15 -5.53 -3.45
CA ASN A 58 -12.82 -5.02 -3.73
C ASN A 58 -12.52 -5.14 -5.23
N LYS A 59 -11.85 -4.14 -5.76
CA LYS A 59 -11.32 -4.10 -7.12
C LYS A 59 -9.90 -3.59 -7.05
N TRP A 60 -9.12 -4.01 -8.03
CA TRP A 60 -7.72 -3.65 -8.17
C TRP A 60 -7.55 -3.01 -9.54
N MET A 61 -6.93 -1.83 -9.58
CA MET A 61 -6.59 -1.15 -10.82
C MET A 61 -5.07 -1.14 -10.96
N ILE A 62 -4.57 -1.86 -11.95
CA ILE A 62 -3.17 -1.87 -12.34
C ILE A 62 -2.98 -0.77 -13.37
N ILE A 63 -2.02 0.13 -13.15
CA ILE A 63 -1.72 1.27 -14.01
C ILE A 63 -0.23 1.26 -14.34
N ASP A 64 0.10 0.88 -15.55
CA ASP A 64 1.46 0.90 -16.11
C ASP A 64 1.63 1.97 -17.22
N ASP A 65 0.53 2.49 -17.77
CA ASP A 65 0.52 3.60 -18.74
C ASP A 65 1.29 4.84 -18.22
N PRO A 66 2.36 5.29 -18.92
CA PRO A 66 3.21 6.39 -18.46
C PRO A 66 2.47 7.71 -18.23
N ASP A 67 1.55 8.08 -19.13
CA ASP A 67 0.86 9.36 -19.06
C ASP A 67 -0.14 9.39 -17.89
N THR A 68 -0.84 8.28 -17.68
CA THR A 68 -1.74 8.10 -16.53
C THR A 68 -0.97 8.14 -15.21
N LYS A 69 0.18 7.44 -15.11
CA LYS A 69 1.05 7.51 -13.93
C LYS A 69 1.54 8.93 -13.67
N ALA A 70 1.96 9.65 -14.70
CA ALA A 70 2.41 11.04 -14.58
C ALA A 70 1.29 11.97 -14.07
N ALA A 71 0.06 11.81 -14.59
CA ALA A 71 -1.10 12.57 -14.13
C ALA A 71 -1.42 12.30 -12.65
N ILE A 72 -1.38 11.03 -12.22
CA ILE A 72 -1.58 10.63 -10.83
C ILE A 72 -0.47 11.19 -9.94
N ALA A 73 0.80 11.05 -10.34
CA ALA A 73 1.95 11.54 -9.60
C ALA A 73 1.89 13.06 -9.37
N LYS A 74 1.44 13.82 -10.38
CA LYS A 74 1.20 15.26 -10.22
C LYS A 74 0.19 15.56 -9.11
N ARG A 75 -0.97 14.89 -9.13
CA ARG A 75 -2.02 15.07 -8.10
C ARG A 75 -1.56 14.62 -6.72
N PHE A 76 -0.84 13.51 -6.66
CA PHE A 76 -0.26 13.00 -5.43
C PHE A 76 0.72 14.01 -4.83
N ALA A 77 1.58 14.63 -5.65
CA ALA A 77 2.53 15.65 -5.21
C ALA A 77 1.87 16.97 -4.76
N GLU A 78 0.78 17.40 -5.41
CA GLU A 78 0.00 18.58 -5.02
C GLU A 78 -0.47 18.52 -3.55
N VAL A 79 -0.81 17.32 -3.06
CA VAL A 79 -1.24 17.09 -1.67
C VAL A 79 -0.07 16.67 -0.77
N GLY A 80 0.83 15.83 -1.28
CA GLY A 80 1.92 15.23 -0.52
C GLY A 80 2.98 16.24 -0.09
N ARG A 81 3.38 17.17 -0.96
CA ARG A 81 4.44 18.15 -0.64
C ARG A 81 4.06 19.06 0.54
N PRO A 82 2.88 19.71 0.57
CA PRO A 82 2.47 20.51 1.71
C PRO A 82 2.37 19.70 3.01
N TYR A 83 1.82 18.48 2.94
CA TYR A 83 1.72 17.60 4.10
C TYR A 83 3.09 17.25 4.69
N LEU A 84 4.08 16.94 3.85
CA LEU A 84 5.43 16.60 4.31
C LEU A 84 6.17 17.82 4.86
N ALA A 85 6.02 18.99 4.24
CA ALA A 85 6.60 20.24 4.74
C ALA A 85 6.10 20.56 6.15
N MET A 86 4.77 20.54 6.36
CA MET A 86 4.18 20.75 7.69
C MET A 86 4.69 19.74 8.73
N ASN A 87 4.81 18.46 8.37
CA ASN A 87 5.33 17.45 9.30
C ASN A 87 6.81 17.65 9.65
N SER A 88 7.63 18.18 8.73
CA SER A 88 9.04 18.49 9.00
C SER A 88 9.23 19.62 10.01
N GLU A 89 8.33 20.60 10.02
CA GLU A 89 8.38 21.70 10.99
C GLU A 89 8.01 21.23 12.40
N VAL A 90 7.09 20.26 12.52
CA VAL A 90 6.58 19.77 13.80
C VAL A 90 7.46 18.67 14.41
N ARG A 91 8.14 17.86 13.58
CA ARG A 91 8.91 16.69 14.03
C ARG A 91 10.39 16.84 13.72
N ALA A 92 11.15 17.26 14.73
CA ALA A 92 12.58 17.58 14.58
C ALA A 92 13.54 16.42 14.93
N ASP A 93 13.07 15.22 15.28
CA ASP A 93 13.96 14.10 15.60
C ASP A 93 14.51 13.39 14.34
N ASP A 94 15.74 12.86 14.44
CA ASP A 94 16.45 12.20 13.34
C ASP A 94 15.65 11.06 12.67
N ARG A 95 14.85 10.34 13.45
CA ARG A 95 14.04 9.23 12.92
C ARG A 95 12.90 9.79 12.07
N SER A 96 12.19 10.80 12.56
CA SER A 96 11.13 11.48 11.82
C SER A 96 11.68 12.10 10.53
N GLN A 97 12.84 12.74 10.57
CA GLN A 97 13.46 13.33 9.38
C GLN A 97 13.75 12.27 8.31
N ARG A 98 14.33 11.12 8.68
CA ARG A 98 14.56 10.01 7.73
C ARG A 98 13.26 9.48 7.10
N VAL A 99 12.16 9.46 7.86
CA VAL A 99 10.85 9.04 7.35
C VAL A 99 10.29 10.06 6.36
N ILE A 100 10.44 11.35 6.67
CA ILE A 100 10.03 12.45 5.79
C ILE A 100 10.84 12.40 4.50
N ASP A 101 12.17 12.31 4.58
CA ASP A 101 13.02 12.23 3.40
C ASP A 101 12.68 11.02 2.53
N SER A 102 12.34 9.89 3.15
CA SER A 102 11.88 8.68 2.45
C SER A 102 10.52 8.89 1.78
N ALA A 103 9.60 9.62 2.42
CA ALA A 103 8.31 9.99 1.84
C ALA A 103 8.46 10.96 0.66
N THR A 104 9.33 11.96 0.81
CA THR A 104 9.62 12.94 -0.24
C THR A 104 10.16 12.25 -1.49
N PHE A 105 11.07 11.28 -1.34
CA PHE A 105 11.53 10.46 -2.46
C PHE A 105 10.37 9.79 -3.22
N LEU A 106 9.41 9.20 -2.51
CA LEU A 106 8.25 8.60 -3.18
C LEU A 106 7.42 9.67 -3.92
N VAL A 107 7.18 10.82 -3.30
CA VAL A 107 6.43 11.93 -3.92
C VAL A 107 7.12 12.41 -5.21
N ASP A 108 8.44 12.48 -5.22
CA ASP A 108 9.23 12.96 -6.35
C ASP A 108 9.31 11.92 -7.48
N HIS A 109 9.34 10.63 -7.15
CA HIS A 109 9.60 9.53 -8.09
C HIS A 109 8.38 8.65 -8.38
N LEU A 110 7.16 9.04 -7.95
CA LEU A 110 5.98 8.18 -8.09
C LEU A 110 5.68 7.80 -9.55
N ALA A 111 5.94 8.69 -10.51
CA ALA A 111 5.70 8.42 -11.93
C ALA A 111 6.67 7.39 -12.53
N GLU A 112 7.84 7.19 -11.90
CA GLU A 112 8.92 6.33 -12.40
C GLU A 112 8.71 4.86 -12.04
N VAL A 113 7.83 4.55 -11.07
CA VAL A 113 7.55 3.16 -10.70
C VAL A 113 7.01 2.38 -11.91
N PRO A 114 7.32 1.07 -12.05
CA PRO A 114 6.88 0.28 -13.20
C PRO A 114 5.35 0.22 -13.31
N ALA A 115 4.65 0.06 -12.18
CA ALA A 115 3.20 0.08 -12.12
C ALA A 115 2.68 0.68 -10.79
N LEU A 116 1.52 1.30 -10.84
CA LEU A 116 0.72 1.66 -9.66
C LEU A 116 -0.43 0.66 -9.51
N LEU A 117 -0.60 0.12 -8.31
CA LEU A 117 -1.73 -0.73 -7.96
C LEU A 117 -2.65 0.05 -7.00
N ILE A 118 -3.82 0.45 -7.50
CA ILE A 118 -4.82 1.16 -6.70
C ILE A 118 -5.88 0.17 -6.23
N SER A 119 -6.03 0.05 -4.92
CA SER A 119 -7.11 -0.69 -4.30
C SER A 119 -8.39 0.16 -4.31
N MET A 120 -9.51 -0.46 -4.66
CA MET A 120 -10.78 0.23 -4.85
C MET A 120 -11.93 -0.60 -4.31
N ARG A 121 -13.07 0.05 -4.10
CA ARG A 121 -14.35 -0.59 -3.81
C ARG A 121 -15.43 -0.07 -4.74
N LEU A 122 -16.39 -0.93 -5.08
CA LEU A 122 -17.55 -0.56 -5.92
C LEU A 122 -18.66 0.17 -5.16
N ASP A 123 -18.44 0.46 -3.88
CA ASP A 123 -19.36 1.19 -3.01
C ASP A 123 -18.62 2.34 -2.31
N ARG A 124 -19.36 3.16 -1.55
CA ARG A 124 -18.79 4.18 -0.67
C ARG A 124 -19.44 4.06 0.71
N PRO A 125 -18.70 4.31 1.79
CA PRO A 125 -19.31 4.37 3.10
C PRO A 125 -20.22 5.61 3.18
N GLY A 126 -21.39 5.47 3.80
CA GLY A 126 -22.20 6.61 4.18
C GLY A 126 -21.43 7.54 5.13
N LEU A 127 -21.72 8.85 5.05
CA LEU A 127 -20.98 9.91 5.78
C LEU A 127 -21.20 9.85 7.31
N ASP A 128 -22.37 9.36 7.76
CA ASP A 128 -22.77 9.35 9.18
C ASP A 128 -22.71 7.95 9.80
N GLN A 129 -21.72 7.15 9.42
CA GLN A 129 -21.57 5.80 9.97
C GLN A 129 -20.96 5.80 11.37
N SER A 130 -21.40 4.84 12.20
CA SER A 130 -20.73 4.56 13.46
C SER A 130 -19.28 4.12 13.21
N GLN A 131 -18.41 4.34 14.20
CA GLN A 131 -17.00 3.92 14.10
C GLN A 131 -16.86 2.41 13.85
N GLY A 132 -17.74 1.59 14.43
CA GLY A 132 -17.77 0.15 14.19
C GLY A 132 -18.12 -0.21 12.75
N ALA A 133 -19.06 0.50 12.13
CA ALA A 133 -19.43 0.29 10.74
C ALA A 133 -18.31 0.75 9.78
N ALA A 134 -17.66 1.88 10.06
CA ALA A 134 -16.49 2.34 9.32
C ALA A 134 -15.31 1.35 9.42
N ALA A 135 -15.03 0.83 10.63
CA ALA A 135 -13.99 -0.18 10.85
C ALA A 135 -14.29 -1.48 10.08
N ALA A 136 -15.55 -1.95 10.10
CA ALA A 136 -15.96 -3.11 9.32
C ALA A 136 -15.85 -2.88 7.80
N TYR A 137 -16.12 -1.65 7.34
CA TYR A 137 -16.04 -1.27 5.94
C TYR A 137 -14.59 -1.25 5.41
N TYR A 138 -13.67 -0.62 6.16
CA TYR A 138 -12.26 -0.49 5.77
C TYR A 138 -11.38 -1.67 6.19
N GLY A 139 -11.90 -2.57 7.03
CA GLY A 139 -11.14 -3.72 7.55
C GLY A 139 -10.72 -4.74 6.48
N SER A 140 -11.26 -4.63 5.26
CA SER A 140 -10.92 -5.49 4.13
C SER A 140 -9.91 -4.85 3.18
N VAL A 141 -10.20 -3.62 2.74
CA VAL A 141 -9.34 -2.81 1.88
C VAL A 141 -9.50 -1.36 2.32
N LEU A 142 -8.37 -0.70 2.60
CA LEU A 142 -8.32 0.73 2.78
C LEU A 142 -7.90 1.34 1.43
N PRO A 143 -8.74 2.17 0.81
CA PRO A 143 -8.41 2.86 -0.44
C PRO A 143 -7.37 3.96 -0.22
#